data_AF-A0A819RLP7-F1
#
_entry.id   AF-A0A819RLP7-F1
#
_cell.length_a   1.000
_cell.length_b   1.000
_cell.length_c   1.000
_cell.angle_alpha   90.00
_cell.angle_beta   90.00
_cell.angle_gamma   90.00
#
_symmetry.space_group_name_H-M   'P 1'
#
loop_
_entity.id
_entity.type
_entity.pdbx_description
1 polymer ?
#
loop_
_entity_poly.entity_id
_entity_poly.type
_entity_poly.pdbx_seq_one_letter_code
_entity_poly.pdbx_strand_id
1 'polypeptide(L)'
;MNDKLLLKVSDMQTELAIIRQDIHAHPETSMEEERTSTFVASKLRECGLTVTEDIGRFGVVDTLTSLQPGPQMAASDRWYVTFKGTGGHGGIGPHIAADVTMLQASSLNESVRNLIELLNHEEQTKRAIKVAETVIGLANVNKNKDPQMGGEDFAFMLLKRPGAFIFMGINDEAVSVKLHSPDYNFNDDAIPFGVAYWISLVQQELNN
;
A
#
# COMPACT_ATOMS: atom_id res chain seq x y z
N MET A 1 22.00 9.53 -3.83
CA MET A 1 21.30 10.20 -2.73
C MET A 1 21.04 11.63 -3.16
N ASN A 2 19.80 12.11 -3.00
CA ASN A 2 19.40 13.44 -3.46
C ASN A 2 19.41 14.42 -2.28
N ASP A 3 20.62 14.76 -1.82
CA ASP A 3 20.84 15.50 -0.58
C ASP A 3 20.18 16.89 -0.59
N LYS A 4 20.15 17.53 -1.76
CA LYS A 4 19.51 18.85 -1.94
C LYS A 4 18.00 18.78 -1.71
N LEU A 5 17.33 17.75 -2.24
CA LEU A 5 15.89 17.56 -2.03
C LEU A 5 15.60 17.21 -0.57
N LEU A 6 16.39 16.32 0.02
CA LEU A 6 16.25 15.93 1.42
C LEU A 6 16.39 17.13 2.34
N LEU A 7 17.41 17.99 2.17
CA LEU A 7 17.57 19.22 2.94
C LEU A 7 16.33 20.12 2.84
N LYS A 8 15.82 20.35 1.63
CA LYS A 8 14.64 21.20 1.41
C LYS A 8 13.39 20.64 2.11
N VAL A 9 13.20 19.33 2.07
CA VAL A 9 12.03 18.70 2.69
C VAL A 9 12.19 18.62 4.21
N SER A 10 13.41 18.43 4.71
CA SER A 10 13.72 18.47 6.14
C SER A 10 13.34 19.81 6.78
N ASP A 11 13.49 20.92 6.06
CA ASP A 11 13.05 22.25 6.54
C ASP A 11 11.54 22.32 6.82
N MET A 12 10.73 21.45 6.18
CA MET A 12 9.28 21.36 6.36
C MET A 12 8.85 20.28 7.36
N GLN A 13 9.79 19.49 7.89
CA GLN A 13 9.48 18.30 8.70
C GLN A 13 8.63 18.62 9.91
N THR A 14 8.97 19.67 10.66
CA THR A 14 8.22 20.07 11.86
C THR A 14 6.78 20.43 11.54
N GLU A 15 6.53 21.18 10.46
CA GLU A 15 5.18 21.56 10.05
C GLU A 15 4.36 20.33 9.63
N LEU A 16 4.95 19.44 8.84
CA LEU A 16 4.31 18.19 8.41
C LEU A 16 4.03 17.26 9.59
N ALA A 17 4.91 17.20 10.58
CA ALA A 17 4.71 16.46 11.81
C ALA A 17 3.50 17.00 12.59
N ILE A 18 3.37 18.32 12.72
CA ILE A 18 2.22 18.97 13.38
C ILE A 18 0.90 18.60 12.67
N ILE A 19 0.87 18.67 11.33
CA ILE A 19 -0.30 18.28 10.54
C ILE A 19 -0.67 16.81 10.80
N ARG A 20 0.30 15.90 10.74
CA ARG A 20 0.09 14.48 11.02
C ARG A 20 -0.45 14.28 12.43
N GLN A 21 0.18 14.90 13.43
CA GLN A 21 -0.19 14.77 14.84
C GLN A 21 -1.62 15.29 15.09
N ASP A 22 -2.04 16.39 14.45
CA ASP A 22 -3.41 16.91 14.57
C ASP A 22 -4.44 15.90 14.05
N ILE A 23 -4.23 15.34 12.86
CA ILE A 23 -5.12 14.33 12.27
C ILE A 23 -5.25 13.11 13.20
N HIS A 24 -4.13 12.65 13.78
CA HIS A 24 -4.13 11.47 14.66
C HIS A 24 -4.68 11.75 16.06
N ALA A 25 -4.58 12.99 16.55
CA ALA A 25 -5.17 13.41 17.82
C ALA A 25 -6.70 13.56 17.75
N HIS A 26 -7.26 13.65 16.54
CA HIS A 26 -8.69 13.84 16.29
C HIS A 26 -9.22 12.79 15.30
N PRO A 27 -9.18 11.50 15.65
CA PRO A 27 -9.59 10.44 14.75
C PRO A 27 -11.10 10.50 14.47
N GLU A 28 -11.46 10.22 13.23
CA GLU A 28 -12.85 10.05 12.79
C GLU A 28 -13.11 8.57 12.49
N THR A 29 -14.38 8.16 12.52
CA THR A 29 -14.73 6.78 12.17
C THR A 29 -14.74 6.60 10.66
N SER A 30 -14.62 5.34 10.22
CA SER A 30 -14.62 5.03 8.80
C SER A 30 -15.91 5.51 8.14
N MET A 31 -15.78 6.24 7.02
CA MET A 31 -16.89 6.86 6.29
C MET A 31 -17.59 8.00 7.04
N GLU A 32 -16.87 8.66 7.94
CA GLU A 32 -17.29 9.87 8.67
C GLU A 32 -16.17 10.92 8.74
N GLU A 33 -15.19 10.88 7.83
CA GLU A 33 -13.98 11.70 7.84
C GLU A 33 -14.20 13.17 7.36
N GLU A 34 -15.24 13.84 7.87
CA GLU A 34 -15.65 15.20 7.45
C GLU A 34 -14.61 16.27 7.81
N ARG A 35 -14.09 16.25 9.05
CA ARG A 35 -13.04 17.17 9.49
C ARG A 35 -11.75 16.91 8.73
N THR A 36 -11.34 15.65 8.62
CA THR A 36 -10.06 15.27 8.02
C THR A 36 -10.03 15.64 6.54
N SER A 37 -11.09 15.32 5.80
CA SER A 37 -11.21 15.69 4.38
C SER A 37 -11.18 17.21 4.18
N THR A 38 -11.97 17.96 4.95
CA THR A 38 -11.99 19.44 4.91
C THR A 38 -10.62 20.04 5.23
N PHE A 39 -9.95 19.51 6.26
CA PHE A 39 -8.64 19.98 6.69
C PHE A 39 -7.57 19.73 5.61
N VAL A 40 -7.53 18.52 5.05
CA VAL A 40 -6.61 18.18 3.95
C VAL A 40 -6.87 19.07 2.74
N ALA A 41 -8.13 19.27 2.34
CA ALA A 41 -8.48 20.15 1.24
C ALA A 41 -8.03 21.60 1.47
N SER A 42 -8.16 22.13 2.70
CA SER A 42 -7.63 23.45 3.07
C SER A 42 -6.12 23.52 2.88
N LYS A 43 -5.38 22.52 3.38
CA LYS A 43 -3.91 22.48 3.26
C LYS A 43 -3.45 22.40 1.81
N LEU A 44 -4.14 21.62 0.97
CA LEU A 44 -3.83 21.55 -0.45
C LEU A 44 -4.09 22.89 -1.17
N ARG A 45 -5.14 23.63 -0.78
CA ARG A 45 -5.42 24.99 -1.30
C ARG A 45 -4.40 26.02 -0.82
N GLU A 46 -3.96 25.94 0.43
CA GLU A 46 -2.87 26.78 0.96
C GLU A 46 -1.57 26.58 0.15
N CYS A 47 -1.35 25.35 -0.33
CA CYS A 47 -0.26 25.02 -1.25
C CYS A 47 -0.48 25.49 -2.71
N GLY A 48 -1.60 26.14 -3.02
CA GLY A 48 -1.93 26.66 -4.35
C GLY A 48 -2.44 25.61 -5.35
N LEU A 49 -2.84 24.41 -4.87
CA LEU A 49 -3.33 23.34 -5.72
C LEU A 49 -4.82 23.50 -6.05
N THR A 50 -5.23 23.02 -7.22
CA THR A 50 -6.65 22.88 -7.56
C THR A 50 -7.16 21.59 -6.93
N VAL A 51 -8.14 21.72 -6.03
CA VAL A 51 -8.66 20.62 -5.21
C VAL A 51 -10.08 20.26 -5.63
N THR A 52 -10.32 18.97 -5.84
CA THR A 52 -11.65 18.36 -5.98
C THR A 52 -11.97 17.59 -4.71
N GLU A 53 -13.10 17.90 -4.08
CA GLU A 53 -13.60 17.24 -2.87
C GLU A 53 -14.76 16.29 -3.22
N ASP A 54 -15.32 15.64 -2.21
CA ASP A 54 -16.49 14.76 -2.30
C ASP A 54 -16.33 13.52 -3.20
N ILE A 55 -15.09 13.10 -3.49
CA ILE A 55 -14.83 11.87 -4.24
C ILE A 55 -15.18 10.67 -3.36
N GLY A 56 -16.33 10.05 -3.60
CA GLY A 56 -16.83 9.02 -2.70
C GLY A 56 -17.14 9.57 -1.30
N ARG A 57 -17.68 10.79 -1.23
CA ARG A 57 -18.10 11.54 -0.03
C ARG A 57 -16.98 12.24 0.75
N PHE A 58 -15.86 11.58 1.06
CA PHE A 58 -14.76 12.19 1.82
C PHE A 58 -13.41 12.20 1.10
N GLY A 59 -13.35 11.65 -0.11
CA GLY A 59 -12.13 11.66 -0.90
C GLY A 59 -11.77 13.06 -1.39
N VAL A 60 -10.51 13.42 -1.22
CA VAL A 60 -9.91 14.68 -1.68
C VAL A 60 -8.84 14.36 -2.69
N VAL A 61 -8.90 15.00 -3.86
CA VAL A 61 -7.92 14.85 -4.93
C VAL A 61 -7.44 16.23 -5.35
N ASP A 62 -6.13 16.45 -5.36
CA ASP A 62 -5.52 17.58 -6.06
C ASP A 62 -5.14 17.21 -7.50
N THR A 63 -5.10 18.21 -8.38
CA THR A 63 -4.62 18.03 -9.75
C THR A 63 -3.29 18.75 -9.93
N LEU A 64 -2.24 17.96 -10.16
CA LEU A 64 -0.95 18.41 -10.68
C LEU A 64 -0.95 18.20 -12.21
N THR A 65 -1.04 19.28 -12.99
CA THR A 65 -1.10 19.16 -14.47
C THR A 65 0.27 18.79 -15.07
N SER A 66 0.42 17.52 -15.42
CA SER A 66 1.32 17.02 -16.47
C SER A 66 0.65 15.78 -17.08
N LEU A 67 0.29 15.83 -18.37
CA LEU A 67 -0.68 14.92 -18.99
C LEU A 67 -0.04 13.78 -19.80
N GLN A 68 -0.49 12.55 -19.57
CA GLN A 68 -0.69 11.52 -20.60
C GLN A 68 -1.90 10.61 -20.23
N PRO A 69 -2.91 10.41 -21.11
CA PRO A 69 -4.04 9.48 -20.87
C PRO A 69 -3.82 8.08 -21.47
N GLY A 70 -4.41 7.02 -20.88
CA GLY A 70 -4.38 5.66 -21.45
C GLY A 70 -5.38 4.61 -20.88
N PRO A 71 -6.01 3.76 -21.72
CA PRO A 71 -6.97 2.70 -21.33
C PRO A 71 -6.31 1.41 -20.81
N GLN A 72 -7.09 0.42 -20.34
CA GLN A 72 -6.62 -0.67 -19.45
C GLN A 72 -7.29 -2.03 -19.64
N MET A 73 -6.51 -3.13 -19.73
CA MET A 73 -6.98 -4.54 -19.54
C MET A 73 -5.84 -5.59 -19.34
N ALA A 74 -6.05 -6.47 -18.34
CA ALA A 74 -5.73 -7.92 -18.08
C ALA A 74 -4.38 -8.64 -18.39
N ALA A 75 -3.89 -9.48 -17.43
CA ALA A 75 -3.80 -10.97 -17.47
C ALA A 75 -2.97 -11.61 -16.30
N SER A 76 -3.12 -12.92 -16.05
CA SER A 76 -2.94 -13.73 -14.80
C SER A 76 -1.67 -14.61 -14.66
N ASP A 77 -1.41 -15.22 -13.46
CA ASP A 77 -1.11 -16.68 -13.35
C ASP A 77 -1.19 -17.35 -11.94
N ARG A 78 -0.92 -18.68 -11.87
CA ARG A 78 -1.50 -19.76 -11.02
C ARG A 78 -0.63 -20.32 -9.85
N TRP A 79 -1.26 -20.94 -8.84
CA TRP A 79 -0.61 -21.77 -7.80
C TRP A 79 -1.36 -23.09 -7.50
N TYR A 80 -0.72 -24.02 -6.77
CA TYR A 80 -1.22 -25.38 -6.48
C TYR A 80 -1.40 -25.64 -4.97
N VAL A 81 -2.44 -26.39 -4.61
CA VAL A 81 -2.68 -26.94 -3.26
C VAL A 81 -2.86 -28.44 -3.35
N THR A 82 -2.16 -29.17 -2.47
CA THR A 82 -2.29 -30.62 -2.34
C THR A 82 -2.98 -30.97 -1.04
N PHE A 83 -4.16 -31.57 -1.13
CA PHE A 83 -4.89 -32.11 0.03
C PHE A 83 -4.54 -33.58 0.24
N LYS A 84 -4.43 -34.02 1.50
CA LYS A 84 -4.28 -35.43 1.89
C LYS A 84 -5.39 -35.82 2.86
N GLY A 85 -6.11 -36.89 2.54
CA GLY A 85 -7.16 -37.49 3.37
C GLY A 85 -7.22 -38.99 3.15
N THR A 86 -7.83 -39.73 4.08
CA THR A 86 -8.08 -41.17 3.94
C THR A 86 -9.37 -41.38 3.17
N GLY A 87 -9.26 -41.64 1.86
CA GLY A 87 -10.42 -41.99 1.03
C GLY A 87 -11.05 -43.31 1.47
N GLY A 88 -12.36 -43.32 1.68
CA GLY A 88 -13.15 -44.53 1.99
C GLY A 88 -13.31 -45.52 0.82
N HIS A 89 -12.53 -45.36 -0.26
CA HIS A 89 -12.69 -46.11 -1.50
C HIS A 89 -12.22 -47.58 -1.43
N GLY A 90 -11.82 -48.06 -0.24
CA GLY A 90 -11.40 -49.45 0.02
C GLY A 90 -12.05 -50.10 1.25
N GLY A 91 -13.10 -49.51 1.84
CA GLY A 91 -13.74 -50.01 3.07
C GLY A 91 -15.19 -50.44 2.89
N ILE A 92 -15.71 -51.26 3.82
CA ILE A 92 -17.11 -51.73 3.88
C ILE A 92 -18.02 -50.54 4.24
N GLY A 93 -18.48 -49.78 3.24
CA GLY A 93 -19.44 -48.68 3.42
C GLY A 93 -19.10 -47.38 2.69
N PRO A 94 -18.76 -47.38 1.40
CA PRO A 94 -18.44 -46.14 0.67
C PRO A 94 -19.65 -45.20 0.51
N HIS A 95 -20.87 -45.71 0.65
CA HIS A 95 -22.13 -44.96 0.53
C HIS A 95 -22.58 -44.28 1.84
N ILE A 96 -21.86 -44.50 2.94
CA ILE A 96 -22.13 -43.91 4.27
C ILE A 96 -21.00 -42.98 4.75
N ALA A 97 -19.88 -42.89 3.99
CA ALA A 97 -18.78 -41.99 4.29
C ALA A 97 -19.11 -40.56 3.83
N ALA A 98 -19.21 -39.61 4.76
CA ALA A 98 -19.21 -38.20 4.45
C ALA A 98 -17.77 -37.79 4.08
N ASP A 99 -17.48 -37.65 2.79
CA ASP A 99 -16.15 -37.23 2.33
C ASP A 99 -15.92 -35.74 2.66
N VAL A 100 -15.44 -35.48 3.87
CA VAL A 100 -15.12 -34.13 4.34
C VAL A 100 -14.05 -33.45 3.48
N THR A 101 -13.27 -34.22 2.71
CA THR A 101 -12.26 -33.71 1.78
C THR A 101 -12.91 -32.90 0.66
N MET A 102 -14.03 -33.38 0.11
CA MET A 102 -14.77 -32.68 -0.95
C MET A 102 -15.43 -31.40 -0.42
N LEU A 103 -16.04 -31.45 0.77
CA LEU A 103 -16.66 -30.28 1.41
C LEU A 103 -15.62 -29.24 1.86
N GLN A 104 -14.47 -29.66 2.39
CA GLN A 104 -13.36 -28.75 2.70
C GLN A 104 -12.76 -28.16 1.43
N ALA A 105 -12.52 -28.96 0.40
CA ALA A 105 -11.99 -28.47 -0.87
C ALA A 105 -12.96 -27.50 -1.56
N SER A 106 -14.28 -27.76 -1.53
CA SER A 106 -15.27 -26.84 -2.11
C SER A 106 -15.37 -25.54 -1.31
N SER A 107 -15.40 -25.61 0.03
CA SER A 107 -15.50 -24.44 0.90
C SER A 107 -14.23 -23.59 0.89
N LEU A 108 -13.04 -24.21 0.81
CA LEU A 108 -11.78 -23.51 0.57
C LEU A 108 -11.75 -22.91 -0.84
N ASN A 109 -12.17 -23.64 -1.87
CA ASN A 109 -12.16 -23.12 -3.24
C ASN A 109 -13.05 -21.87 -3.37
N GLU A 110 -14.18 -21.81 -2.65
CA GLU A 110 -15.03 -20.62 -2.60
C GLU A 110 -14.38 -19.49 -1.79
N SER A 111 -13.75 -19.80 -0.65
CA SER A 111 -13.10 -18.81 0.22
C SER A 111 -11.80 -18.22 -0.38
N VAL A 112 -11.00 -19.05 -1.05
CA VAL A 112 -9.73 -18.69 -1.68
C VAL A 112 -9.94 -17.87 -2.95
N ARG A 113 -11.03 -18.09 -3.69
CA ARG A 113 -11.36 -17.28 -4.89
C ARG A 113 -11.56 -15.80 -4.59
N ASN A 114 -11.88 -15.46 -3.35
CA ASN A 114 -12.10 -14.08 -2.93
C ASN A 114 -10.85 -13.44 -2.31
N LEU A 115 -9.75 -14.19 -2.16
CA LEU A 115 -8.48 -13.64 -1.71
C LEU A 115 -7.72 -13.11 -2.91
N ILE A 116 -7.44 -11.82 -2.88
CA ILE A 116 -6.62 -11.14 -3.89
C ILE A 116 -5.28 -10.85 -3.23
N GLU A 117 -4.23 -11.40 -3.82
CA GLU A 117 -2.86 -11.16 -3.38
C GLU A 117 -2.35 -9.81 -3.89
N LEU A 118 -1.59 -9.12 -3.05
CA LEU A 118 -0.87 -7.94 -3.46
C LEU A 118 0.45 -8.38 -4.10
N LEU A 119 0.52 -8.29 -5.43
CA LEU A 119 1.73 -8.58 -6.19
C LEU A 119 2.12 -7.39 -7.06
N ASN A 120 3.30 -6.84 -6.79
CA ASN A 120 3.83 -5.73 -7.57
C ASN A 120 4.18 -6.17 -9.00
N HIS A 121 3.97 -5.26 -9.94
CA HIS A 121 4.38 -5.46 -11.32
C HIS A 121 5.87 -5.16 -11.48
N GLU A 122 6.56 -5.94 -12.31
CA GLU A 122 8.03 -5.91 -12.43
C GLU A 122 8.56 -4.51 -12.82
N GLU A 123 7.98 -3.91 -13.87
CA GLU A 123 8.44 -2.61 -14.38
C GLU A 123 8.20 -1.48 -13.38
N GLN A 124 7.07 -1.50 -12.69
CA GLN A 124 6.71 -0.54 -11.65
C GLN A 124 7.59 -0.71 -10.42
N THR A 125 7.96 -1.96 -10.10
CA THR A 125 8.94 -2.27 -9.04
C THR A 125 10.31 -1.70 -9.40
N LYS A 126 10.78 -1.87 -10.64
CA LYS A 126 12.04 -1.29 -11.11
C LYS A 126 12.04 0.25 -11.01
N ARG A 127 10.94 0.89 -11.42
CA ARG A 127 10.76 2.36 -11.29
C ARG A 127 10.79 2.80 -9.83
N ALA A 128 10.04 2.11 -8.97
CA ALA A 128 9.99 2.40 -7.54
C ALA A 128 11.37 2.24 -6.87
N ILE A 129 12.11 1.17 -7.21
CA ILE A 129 13.49 0.96 -6.75
C ILE A 129 14.39 2.11 -7.21
N LYS A 130 14.25 2.56 -8.46
CA LYS A 130 15.09 3.63 -9.01
C LYS A 130 14.89 4.96 -8.28
N VAL A 131 13.63 5.27 -7.96
CA VAL A 131 13.29 6.44 -7.14
C VAL A 131 13.90 6.32 -5.75
N ALA A 132 13.69 5.18 -5.08
CA ALA A 132 14.26 4.95 -3.74
C ALA A 132 15.79 5.06 -3.74
N GLU A 133 16.47 4.44 -4.72
CA GLU A 133 17.92 4.56 -4.90
C GLU A 133 18.36 6.02 -5.07
N THR A 134 17.60 6.81 -5.83
CA THR A 134 17.91 8.23 -6.06
C THR A 134 17.85 9.00 -4.74
N VAL A 135 16.82 8.77 -3.93
CA VAL A 135 16.59 9.48 -2.66
C VAL A 135 17.57 9.02 -1.58
N ILE A 136 17.62 7.72 -1.27
CA ILE A 136 18.34 7.19 -0.09
C ILE A 136 19.60 6.38 -0.42
N GLY A 137 19.93 6.20 -1.71
CA GLY A 137 21.06 5.38 -2.13
C GLY A 137 20.75 3.88 -2.11
N LEU A 138 21.33 3.13 -3.06
CA LEU A 138 21.04 1.70 -3.26
C LEU A 138 21.31 0.83 -2.02
N ALA A 139 22.32 1.19 -1.21
CA ALA A 139 22.68 0.46 0.00
C ALA A 139 21.54 0.41 1.03
N ASN A 140 20.61 1.36 0.98
CA ASN A 140 19.47 1.47 1.88
C ASN A 140 18.16 0.95 1.26
N VAL A 141 18.24 0.28 0.10
CA VAL A 141 17.06 -0.26 -0.60
C VAL A 141 17.10 -1.80 -0.57
N ASN A 142 16.17 -2.41 0.16
CA ASN A 142 15.95 -3.85 0.06
C ASN A 142 15.04 -4.16 -1.15
N LYS A 143 15.63 -4.72 -2.20
CA LYS A 143 14.93 -5.11 -3.44
C LYS A 143 14.22 -6.47 -3.33
N ASN A 144 14.55 -7.27 -2.31
CA ASN A 144 14.07 -8.63 -2.11
C ASN A 144 13.36 -8.71 -0.76
N LYS A 145 12.28 -7.92 -0.61
CA LYS A 145 11.44 -7.93 0.58
C LYS A 145 10.72 -9.29 0.67
N ASP A 146 10.85 -9.98 1.80
CA ASP A 146 10.12 -11.23 2.02
C ASP A 146 8.60 -11.00 1.98
N PRO A 147 7.83 -11.94 1.41
CA PRO A 147 6.36 -11.89 1.42
C PRO A 147 5.80 -11.75 2.84
N GLN A 148 4.70 -11.02 2.98
CA GLN A 148 3.99 -10.85 4.25
C GLN A 148 2.54 -11.32 4.13
N MET A 149 2.03 -11.92 5.20
CA MET A 149 0.66 -12.44 5.29
C MET A 149 -0.35 -11.37 5.78
N GLY A 150 -0.03 -10.09 5.63
CA GLY A 150 -0.96 -8.99 5.92
C GLY A 150 -2.03 -8.87 4.83
N GLY A 151 -3.24 -8.46 5.20
CA GLY A 151 -4.28 -8.10 4.25
C GLY A 151 -4.14 -6.63 3.85
N GLU A 152 -4.06 -6.36 2.54
CA GLU A 152 -3.87 -5.00 2.00
C GLU A 152 -4.80 -4.80 0.80
N ASP A 153 -5.63 -3.76 0.84
CA ASP A 153 -6.66 -3.52 -0.17
C ASP A 153 -6.11 -2.92 -1.46
N PHE A 154 -4.86 -2.43 -1.44
CA PHE A 154 -4.12 -2.04 -2.63
C PHE A 154 -4.02 -3.20 -3.65
N ALA A 155 -4.16 -4.44 -3.20
CA ALA A 155 -4.28 -5.62 -4.08
C ALA A 155 -5.43 -5.46 -5.10
N PHE A 156 -6.57 -4.88 -4.69
CA PHE A 156 -7.69 -4.58 -5.57
C PHE A 156 -7.36 -3.47 -6.58
N MET A 157 -6.51 -2.51 -6.20
CA MET A 157 -6.01 -1.48 -7.13
C MET A 157 -5.08 -2.08 -8.18
N LEU A 158 -4.25 -3.05 -7.78
CA LEU A 158 -3.34 -3.77 -8.70
C LEU A 158 -4.07 -4.67 -9.69
N LEU A 159 -5.30 -5.12 -9.38
CA LEU A 159 -6.19 -5.73 -10.37
C LEU A 159 -6.62 -4.75 -11.46
N LYS A 160 -6.56 -3.44 -11.17
CA LYS A 160 -6.90 -2.39 -12.12
C LYS A 160 -5.64 -1.96 -12.85
N ARG A 161 -4.63 -1.40 -12.17
CA ARG A 161 -3.44 -0.81 -12.80
C ARG A 161 -2.14 -1.50 -12.42
N PRO A 162 -1.21 -1.67 -13.39
CA PRO A 162 0.17 -1.95 -13.06
C PRO A 162 0.69 -0.93 -12.06
N GLY A 163 1.18 -1.44 -10.94
CA GLY A 163 1.58 -0.62 -9.81
C GLY A 163 2.60 -1.34 -8.94
N ALA A 164 3.16 -0.57 -8.01
CA ALA A 164 4.05 -1.09 -6.99
C ALA A 164 3.65 -0.48 -5.64
N PHE A 165 3.38 -1.36 -4.68
CA PHE A 165 3.27 -1.05 -3.28
C PHE A 165 4.65 -1.22 -2.64
N ILE A 166 5.11 -0.23 -1.90
CA ILE A 166 6.42 -0.29 -1.24
C ILE A 166 6.26 -0.07 0.26
N PHE A 167 7.15 -0.67 1.02
CA PHE A 167 7.31 -0.36 2.44
C PHE A 167 8.41 0.67 2.61
N MET A 168 8.15 1.66 3.45
CA MET A 168 9.18 2.56 3.98
C MET A 168 9.53 2.11 5.39
N GLY A 169 10.82 1.86 5.64
CA GLY A 169 11.31 1.68 6.99
C GLY A 169 11.20 3.00 7.74
N ILE A 170 10.53 2.99 8.89
CA ILE A 170 10.37 4.20 9.71
C ILE A 170 11.24 4.17 10.97
N ASN A 171 11.77 3.02 11.37
CA ASN A 171 12.42 2.83 12.66
C ASN A 171 13.44 1.68 12.65
N ASP A 172 14.39 1.74 13.57
CA ASP A 172 15.03 0.56 14.14
C ASP A 172 14.08 -0.04 15.20
N GLU A 173 14.09 -1.36 15.43
CA GLU A 173 13.17 -2.04 16.37
C GLU A 173 13.24 -1.49 17.81
N ALA A 174 14.32 -0.76 18.13
CA ALA A 174 14.48 -0.05 19.40
C ALA A 174 13.60 1.21 19.57
N VAL A 175 13.03 1.76 18.49
CA VAL A 175 12.37 3.09 18.48
C VAL A 175 10.83 2.99 18.53
N SER A 176 10.24 1.93 17.97
CA SER A 176 8.80 1.70 18.03
C SER A 176 8.47 0.22 17.98
N VAL A 177 7.34 -0.14 18.58
CA VAL A 177 6.71 -1.46 18.43
C VAL A 177 6.08 -1.62 17.04
N LYS A 178 5.61 -2.84 16.76
CA LYS A 178 4.90 -3.18 15.52
C LYS A 178 3.59 -2.40 15.39
N LEU A 179 3.20 -2.18 14.14
CA LEU A 179 1.88 -1.66 13.77
C LEU A 179 0.74 -2.49 14.44
N HIS A 180 -0.39 -1.84 14.71
CA HIS A 180 -1.53 -2.34 15.52
C HIS A 180 -1.32 -2.43 17.03
N SER A 181 -0.12 -2.14 17.56
CA SER A 181 0.04 -1.94 19.00
C SER A 181 -0.47 -0.57 19.43
N PRO A 182 -1.12 -0.41 20.60
CA PRO A 182 -1.42 0.91 21.17
C PRO A 182 -0.16 1.73 21.47
N ASP A 183 0.99 1.06 21.65
CA ASP A 183 2.28 1.72 21.90
C ASP A 183 3.03 2.07 20.60
N TYR A 184 2.40 1.88 19.43
CA TYR A 184 3.00 2.22 18.15
C TYR A 184 3.29 3.72 18.07
N ASN A 185 4.54 4.07 17.75
CA ASN A 185 4.99 5.44 17.61
C ASN A 185 5.57 5.70 16.23
N PHE A 186 4.93 6.58 15.47
CA PHE A 186 5.42 6.98 14.17
C PHE A 186 6.67 7.86 14.32
N ASN A 187 7.73 7.56 13.57
CA ASN A 187 8.94 8.36 13.57
C ASN A 187 8.80 9.57 12.65
N ASP A 188 8.65 10.75 13.24
CA ASP A 188 8.53 12.00 12.47
C ASP A 188 9.82 12.32 11.69
N ASP A 189 10.99 11.76 12.04
CA ASP A 189 12.23 11.89 11.26
C ASP A 189 12.17 11.12 9.93
N ALA A 190 11.20 10.21 9.78
CA ALA A 190 11.00 9.47 8.53
C ALA A 190 10.25 10.30 7.46
N ILE A 191 9.57 11.38 7.86
CA ILE A 191 8.73 12.21 6.97
C ILE A 191 9.52 12.72 5.75
N PRO A 192 10.74 13.28 5.88
CA PRO A 192 11.44 13.83 4.73
C PRO A 192 11.77 12.81 3.65
N PHE A 193 12.04 11.56 4.03
CA PHE A 193 12.33 10.49 3.10
C PHE A 193 11.09 10.09 2.30
N GLY A 194 9.93 9.98 2.95
CA GLY A 194 8.67 9.66 2.29
C GLY A 194 8.23 10.74 1.31
N VAL A 195 8.32 12.01 1.71
CA VAL A 195 8.00 13.15 0.83
C VAL A 195 8.99 13.25 -0.33
N ALA A 196 10.30 13.10 -0.06
CA ALA A 196 11.31 13.10 -1.12
C ALA A 196 11.12 11.94 -2.11
N TYR A 197 10.67 10.77 -1.65
CA TYR A 197 10.31 9.64 -2.51
C TYR A 197 9.20 10.02 -3.49
N TRP A 198 8.06 10.54 -3.00
CA TRP A 198 6.94 10.90 -3.87
C TRP A 198 7.27 12.03 -4.83
N ILE A 199 7.98 13.07 -4.38
CA ILE A 199 8.46 14.15 -5.26
C ILE A 199 9.36 13.57 -6.36
N SER A 200 10.30 12.70 -6.01
CA SER A 200 11.23 12.10 -6.96
C SER A 200 10.51 11.15 -7.94
N LEU A 201 9.50 10.41 -7.50
CA LEU A 201 8.67 9.57 -8.36
C LEU A 201 7.90 10.41 -9.38
N VAL A 202 7.22 11.45 -8.92
CA VAL A 202 6.48 12.37 -9.81
C VAL A 202 7.43 13.02 -10.81
N GLN A 203 8.59 13.51 -10.37
CA GLN A 203 9.61 14.07 -11.26
C GLN A 203 10.11 13.03 -12.27
N GLN A 204 10.33 11.79 -11.87
CA GLN A 204 10.78 10.73 -12.76
C GLN A 204 9.71 10.38 -13.81
N GLU A 205 8.44 10.28 -13.43
CA GLU A 205 7.38 9.87 -14.35
C GLU A 205 6.94 11.01 -15.28
N LEU A 206 7.03 12.27 -14.84
CA LEU A 206 6.58 13.42 -15.62
C LEU A 206 7.66 14.10 -16.47
N ASN A 207 8.95 13.91 -16.15
CA ASN A 207 10.06 14.51 -16.92
C ASN A 207 10.64 13.54 -17.98
N ASN A 208 9.93 12.46 -18.31
CA ASN A 208 10.26 11.56 -19.42
C ASN A 208 9.75 12.08 -20.76
#